data_AF-Q2K7H8-F1
#
_entry.id   AF-Q2K7H8-F1
#
_cell.length_a   1.000
_cell.length_b   1.000
_cell.length_c   1.000
_cell.angle_alpha   90.00
_cell.angle_beta   90.00
_cell.angle_gamma   90.00
#
_symmetry.space_group_name_H-M   'P 1'
#
loop_
_entity.id
_entity.type
_entity.pdbx_description
1 polymer ?
#
loop_
_entity_poly.entity_id
_entity_poly.type
_entity_poly.pdbx_seq_one_letter_code
_entity_poly.pdbx_strand_id
1 'polypeptide(L)'
;MKSDFKPVVDHSFNFNADWGVVDCRVLEVEPHKILAYSWGAYGLETVVTWTLTPTGAGTHLRMEQSGFRADQRQAYGGARSGWPQFFDKLEQMLPRVD
;
A
#
# COMPACT_ATOMS: atom_id res chain seq x y z
N MET A 1 -2.11 -11.93 -2.39
CA MET A 1 -0.82 -11.76 -3.09
C MET A 1 0.26 -12.31 -2.18
N LYS A 2 1.26 -13.01 -2.73
CA LYS A 2 2.43 -13.45 -1.93
C LYS A 2 3.49 -12.35 -1.99
N SER A 3 4.17 -12.13 -0.87
CA SER A 3 5.24 -11.13 -0.74
C SER A 3 6.20 -11.55 0.37
N ASP A 4 7.48 -11.22 0.21
CA ASP A 4 8.55 -11.37 1.19
C ASP A 4 8.92 -10.01 1.83
N PHE A 5 7.95 -9.09 1.88
CA PHE A 5 8.08 -7.79 2.53
C PHE A 5 8.76 -7.88 3.90
N LYS A 6 9.70 -6.97 4.13
CA LYS A 6 10.32 -6.71 5.43
C LYS A 6 10.29 -5.21 5.71
N PRO A 7 9.98 -4.78 6.94
CA PRO A 7 9.92 -3.36 7.30
C PRO A 7 11.33 -2.80 7.51
N VAL A 8 12.17 -2.86 6.48
CA VAL A 8 13.55 -2.39 6.47
C VAL A 8 13.72 -1.48 5.26
N VAL A 9 14.14 -0.24 5.49
CA VAL A 9 14.38 0.74 4.41
C VAL A 9 15.36 0.15 3.39
N ASP A 10 15.13 0.45 2.12
CA ASP A 10 15.84 -0.08 0.95
C ASP A 10 15.66 -1.59 0.68
N HIS A 11 14.87 -2.32 1.48
CA HIS A 11 14.50 -3.69 1.15
C HIS A 11 13.63 -3.72 -0.12
N SER A 12 14.13 -4.37 -1.17
CA SER A 12 13.36 -4.67 -2.38
C SER A 12 12.55 -5.96 -2.19
N PHE A 13 11.32 -5.95 -2.66
CA PHE A 13 10.40 -7.07 -2.57
C PHE A 13 9.39 -7.05 -3.72
N ASN A 14 8.62 -8.12 -3.87
CA ASN A 14 7.59 -8.23 -4.90
C ASN A 14 6.22 -8.59 -4.33
N PHE A 15 5.16 -7.98 -4.88
CA PHE A 15 3.82 -8.55 -4.76
C PHE A 15 3.56 -9.45 -5.97
N ASN A 16 3.29 -10.72 -5.70
CA ASN A 16 2.99 -11.73 -6.71
C ASN A 16 1.49 -12.05 -6.70
N ALA A 17 0.84 -11.91 -7.85
CA ALA A 17 -0.54 -12.26 -8.10
C ALA A 17 -0.69 -13.02 -9.42
N ASP A 18 -1.83 -13.67 -9.61
CA ASP A 18 -2.11 -14.45 -10.83
C ASP A 18 -2.09 -13.58 -12.10
N TRP A 19 -2.35 -12.28 -11.95
CA TRP A 19 -2.34 -11.31 -13.03
C TRP A 19 -0.98 -10.64 -13.29
N GLY A 20 0.02 -10.86 -12.43
CA GLY A 20 1.34 -10.25 -12.61
C GLY A 20 2.13 -10.00 -11.32
N VAL A 21 3.26 -9.32 -11.52
CA VAL A 21 4.23 -8.96 -10.48
C VAL A 21 4.29 -7.45 -10.34
N VAL A 22 4.37 -6.98 -9.10
CA VAL A 22 4.67 -5.58 -8.77
C VAL A 22 6.04 -5.53 -8.09
N ASP A 23 6.92 -4.68 -8.60
CA ASP A 23 8.24 -4.38 -8.03
C ASP A 23 8.12 -3.27 -6.97
N CYS A 24 8.61 -3.55 -5.77
CA CYS A 24 8.55 -2.63 -4.66
C CYS A 24 9.91 -2.47 -3.98
N ARG A 25 10.10 -1.31 -3.36
CA ARG A 25 11.21 -1.02 -2.45
C ARG A 25 10.68 -0.21 -1.27
N VAL A 26 11.05 -0.60 -0.06
CA VAL A 26 10.71 0.14 1.15
C VAL A 26 11.45 1.48 1.16
N LEU A 27 10.72 2.57 1.32
CA LEU A 27 11.25 3.94 1.29
C LEU A 27 11.30 4.54 2.69
N GLU A 28 10.32 4.26 3.54
CA GLU A 28 10.23 4.82 4.88
C GLU A 28 9.57 3.84 5.84
N VAL A 29 10.11 3.74 7.06
CA VAL A 29 9.53 2.96 8.15
C VAL A 29 9.67 3.75 9.44
N GLU A 30 8.55 4.28 9.92
CA GLU A 30 8.41 4.75 11.29
C GLU A 30 7.48 3.79 12.04
N PRO A 31 8.00 3.00 13.01
CA PRO A 31 7.20 2.04 13.76
C PRO A 31 5.90 2.65 14.30
N HIS A 32 4.77 2.02 13.94
CA HIS A 32 3.42 2.40 14.34
C HIS A 32 2.95 3.80 13.87
N LYS A 33 3.63 4.42 12.89
CA LYS A 33 3.29 5.75 12.39
C LYS A 33 3.23 5.82 10.87
N ILE A 34 4.33 5.48 10.19
CA ILE A 34 4.47 5.66 8.74
C ILE A 34 5.09 4.42 8.13
N LEU A 35 4.54 3.99 6.99
CA LEU A 35 5.17 3.04 6.09
C LEU A 35 5.02 3.55 4.66
N ALA A 36 6.13 3.73 3.96
CA ALA A 36 6.11 4.08 2.54
C ALA A 36 6.93 3.09 1.71
N TYR A 37 6.42 2.73 0.53
CA TYR A 37 7.13 1.88 -0.43
C TYR A 37 6.77 2.26 -1.87
N SER A 38 7.72 2.02 -2.78
CA SER A 38 7.48 2.19 -4.21
C SER A 38 6.56 1.10 -4.75
N TRP A 39 5.88 1.41 -5.85
CA TRP A 39 5.02 0.50 -6.59
C TRP A 39 5.30 0.64 -8.09
N GLY A 40 6.06 -0.32 -8.60
CA GLY A 40 6.51 -0.42 -9.98
C GLY A 40 5.80 -1.55 -10.72
N ALA A 41 5.04 -1.25 -11.77
CA ALA A 41 4.44 -2.27 -12.63
C ALA A 41 4.11 -1.70 -14.01
N TYR A 42 4.53 -2.38 -15.09
CA TYR A 42 4.16 -1.99 -16.47
C TYR A 42 4.42 -0.51 -16.81
N GLY A 43 5.56 0.05 -16.38
CA GLY A 43 5.91 1.46 -16.59
C GLY A 43 5.18 2.47 -15.69
N LEU A 44 4.41 1.98 -14.71
CA LEU A 44 3.94 2.74 -13.57
C LEU A 44 5.05 2.86 -12.53
N GLU A 45 5.26 4.06 -12.02
CA GLU A 45 6.16 4.36 -10.90
C GLU A 45 5.40 5.24 -9.92
N THR A 46 4.92 4.64 -8.84
CA THR A 46 4.14 5.33 -7.81
C THR A 46 4.69 5.03 -6.43
N VAL A 47 4.26 5.79 -5.42
CA VAL A 47 4.57 5.55 -4.02
C VAL A 47 3.28 5.32 -3.27
N VAL A 48 3.23 4.24 -2.49
CA VAL A 48 2.16 3.99 -1.52
C VAL A 48 2.68 4.40 -0.15
N THR A 49 1.94 5.28 0.53
CA THR A 49 2.21 5.73 1.88
C THR A 49 1.04 5.40 2.78
N TRP A 50 1.34 4.75 3.90
CA TRP A 50 0.42 4.48 4.99
C TRP A 50 0.75 5.41 6.14
N THR A 51 -0.25 6.08 6.70
CA THR A 51 -0.14 6.90 7.90
C THR A 51 -1.12 6.42 8.95
N LEU A 52 -0.60 6.10 10.14
CA LEU A 52 -1.36 5.64 11.29
C LEU A 52 -1.43 6.79 12.29
N THR A 53 -2.65 7.24 12.59
CA THR A 53 -2.90 8.26 13.61
C THR A 53 -3.71 7.63 14.74
N PRO A 54 -3.17 7.53 15.96
CA PRO A 54 -3.94 7.05 17.11
C PRO A 54 -5.17 7.92 17.36
N THR A 55 -6.29 7.30 17.72
CA THR A 55 -7.53 7.96 18.13
C THR A 55 -7.99 7.38 19.46
N GLY A 56 -8.94 8.03 20.13
CA GLY A 56 -9.50 7.53 21.39
C GLY A 56 -10.20 6.16 21.28
N ALA A 57 -10.56 5.73 20.06
CA ALA A 57 -11.29 4.49 19.80
C ALA A 57 -10.50 3.50 18.92
N GLY A 58 -9.22 3.76 18.62
CA GLY A 58 -8.42 2.91 17.76
C GLY A 58 -7.37 3.67 16.96
N THR A 59 -7.28 3.40 15.66
CA THR A 59 -6.31 4.05 14.76
C THR A 59 -7.04 4.53 13.50
N HIS A 60 -6.84 5.79 13.15
CA HIS A 60 -7.19 6.29 11.82
C HIS A 60 -6.07 5.94 10.85
N LEU A 61 -6.35 5.02 9.93
CA LEU A 61 -5.43 4.60 8.88
C LEU A 61 -5.70 5.40 7.60
N ARG A 62 -4.70 6.13 7.10
CA ARG A 62 -4.74 6.77 5.79
C ARG A 62 -3.81 6.04 4.84
N MET A 63 -4.28 5.72 3.64
CA MET A 63 -3.45 5.23 2.54
C MET A 63 -3.51 6.24 1.40
N GLU A 64 -2.35 6.58 0.87
CA GLU A 64 -2.20 7.45 -0.29
C GLU A 64 -1.29 6.77 -1.31
N GLN A 65 -1.75 6.67 -2.56
CA GLN A 65 -0.90 6.28 -3.68
C GLN A 65 -0.71 7.48 -4.61
N SER A 66 0.53 7.94 -4.74
CA SER A 66 0.90 9.14 -5.49
C SER A 66 1.91 8.83 -6.60
N GLY A 67 2.02 9.73 -7.58
CA GLY A 67 2.94 9.58 -8.73
C GLY A 67 2.28 9.17 -10.04
N PHE A 68 0.95 8.98 -10.08
CA PHE A 68 0.23 8.73 -11.32
C PHE A 68 0.38 9.92 -12.28
N ARG A 69 0.87 9.67 -13.49
CA ARG A 69 0.95 10.67 -14.56
C ARG A 69 -0.42 10.90 -15.22
N ALA A 70 -0.58 12.05 -15.87
CA ALA A 70 -1.86 12.44 -16.49
C ALA A 70 -2.36 11.49 -17.59
N ASP A 71 -1.43 10.78 -18.24
CA ASP A 71 -1.71 9.75 -19.26
C ASP A 71 -2.07 8.39 -18.64
N GLN A 72 -1.82 8.17 -17.34
CA GLN A 72 -2.05 6.90 -16.65
C GLN A 72 -3.45 6.78 -16.02
N ARG A 73 -4.48 7.28 -16.72
CA ARG A 73 -5.86 7.34 -16.20
C ARG A 73 -6.43 5.97 -15.82
N GLN A 74 -6.11 4.94 -16.59
CA GLN A 74 -6.58 3.58 -16.31
C GLN A 74 -5.96 3.03 -15.01
N ALA A 75 -4.66 3.22 -14.81
CA ALA A 75 -3.97 2.78 -13.59
C ALA A 75 -4.52 3.52 -12.35
N TYR A 76 -4.72 4.83 -12.46
CA TYR A 76 -5.33 5.63 -11.39
C TYR A 76 -6.76 5.16 -11.07
N GLY A 77 -7.58 4.91 -12.10
CA GLY A 77 -8.93 4.38 -11.94
C GLY A 77 -8.94 2.99 -11.27
N GLY A 78 -8.04 2.10 -11.71
CA GLY A 78 -7.85 0.77 -11.12
C GLY A 78 -7.46 0.85 -9.64
N ALA A 79 -6.52 1.72 -9.28
CA ALA A 79 -6.13 1.96 -7.89
C ALA A 79 -7.32 2.48 -7.07
N ARG A 80 -8.05 3.48 -7.59
CA ARG A 80 -9.21 4.05 -6.90
C ARG A 80 -10.32 3.03 -6.63
N SER A 81 -10.51 2.05 -7.51
CA SER A 81 -11.48 0.96 -7.32
C SER A 81 -10.94 -0.21 -6.49
N GLY A 82 -9.63 -0.49 -6.57
CA GLY A 82 -9.00 -1.62 -5.91
C GLY A 82 -8.71 -1.39 -4.42
N TRP A 83 -8.24 -0.21 -4.05
CA TRP A 83 -7.88 0.10 -2.66
C TRP A 83 -9.04 -0.07 -1.66
N PRO A 84 -10.27 0.38 -1.93
CA PRO A 84 -11.41 0.12 -1.02
C PRO A 84 -11.58 -1.37 -0.71
N GLN A 85 -11.43 -2.26 -1.69
CA GLN A 85 -11.56 -3.70 -1.49
C GLN A 85 -10.44 -4.29 -0.63
N PHE A 86 -9.23 -3.69 -0.67
CA PHE A 86 -8.15 -4.07 0.23
C PHE A 86 -8.41 -3.58 1.66
N PHE A 87 -9.01 -2.41 1.83
CA PHE A 87 -9.44 -1.92 3.14
C PHE A 87 -10.53 -2.81 3.74
N ASP A 88 -11.56 -3.20 2.98
CA ASP A 88 -12.61 -4.12 3.45
C ASP A 88 -12.02 -5.44 3.98
N LYS A 89 -11.01 -5.98 3.29
CA LYS A 89 -10.31 -7.21 3.70
C LYS A 89 -9.43 -6.98 4.92
N LEU A 90 -8.75 -5.84 5.00
CA LEU A 90 -7.94 -5.48 6.16
C LEU A 90 -8.80 -5.41 7.41
N GLU A 91 -9.96 -4.73 7.35
CA GLU A 91 -10.89 -4.63 8.47
C GLU A 91 -11.39 -6.01 8.95
N GLN A 92 -11.64 -6.94 8.02
CA GLN A 92 -12.04 -8.31 8.36
C GLN A 92 -10.92 -9.14 9.01
N MET A 93 -9.65 -8.81 8.73
CA MET A 93 -8.50 -9.50 9.32
C MET A 93 -8.12 -8.97 10.70
N LEU A 94 -8.49 -7.73 11.02
CA LEU A 94 -8.22 -7.14 12.32
C LEU A 94 -9.11 -7.79 13.39
N PRO A 95 -8.57 -7.99 14.62
CA PRO A 95 -9.42 -8.38 15.73
C PRO A 95 -10.47 -7.28 15.95
N ARG A 96 -11.67 -7.70 16.37
CA ARG A 96 -12.68 -6.74 16.82
C ARG A 96 -12.13 -6.00 18.03
N VAL A 97 -12.30 -4.68 18.03
CA VAL A 97 -12.06 -3.85 19.20
C VAL A 97 -13.27 -4.03 20.10
N ASP A 98 -13.04 -4.50 21.33
CA ASP A 98 -14.08 -4.65 22.37
C ASP A 98 -14.57 -3.29 22.88
#